data_AF-A0A5K0XDU2-F1
#
_entry.id   AF-A0A5K0XDU2-F1
#
_cell.length_a   1.000
_cell.length_b   1.000
_cell.length_c   1.000
_cell.angle_alpha   90.00
_cell.angle_beta   90.00
_cell.angle_gamma   90.00
#
_symmetry.space_group_name_H-M   'P 1'
#
loop_
_entity.id
_entity.type
_entity.pdbx_description
1 polymer ?
#
loop_
_entity_poly.entity_id
_entity_poly.type
_entity_poly.pdbx_seq_one_letter_code
_entity_poly.pdbx_strand_id
1 'polypeptide(L)'
;MALAADDLRSTSSLGRRVTESFREVWGSSRDVFRRSLRAEEDDEDALRWAAIERLPTTDRMRWGVLRRVMEDGNVVHGEVDIRRLGVAGRKQLLENVLQAVQEDNEKFLLRLRERAD
;
A
#
# COMPACT_ATOMS: atom_id res chain seq x y z
N MET A 1 67.34 6.79 -30.44
CA MET A 1 66.85 8.17 -30.29
C MET A 1 65.33 8.07 -30.18
N ALA A 2 64.77 8.59 -29.07
CA ALA A 2 63.36 8.65 -28.65
C ALA A 2 62.66 7.31 -28.29
N LEU A 3 62.51 6.99 -27.00
CA LEU A 3 61.31 7.20 -26.11
C LEU A 3 60.29 6.04 -26.29
N ALA A 4 59.76 5.33 -25.29
CA ALA A 4 59.54 5.59 -23.86
C ALA A 4 59.48 4.23 -23.11
N ALA A 5 60.20 4.08 -22.00
CA ALA A 5 59.66 4.03 -20.63
C ALA A 5 58.71 2.85 -20.35
N ASP A 6 59.28 1.73 -19.88
CA ASP A 6 58.56 0.71 -19.12
C ASP A 6 59.12 0.77 -17.68
N ASP A 7 58.36 1.41 -16.80
CA ASP A 7 58.68 1.52 -15.37
C ASP A 7 57.53 0.88 -14.60
N LEU A 8 57.74 -0.34 -14.10
CA LEU A 8 56.78 -1.08 -13.29
C LEU A 8 56.63 -0.42 -11.93
N ARG A 9 55.69 0.52 -11.86
CA ARG A 9 55.28 1.14 -10.60
C ARG A 9 54.24 0.26 -9.90
N SER A 10 54.71 -0.56 -8.96
CA SER A 10 53.87 -1.08 -7.88
C SER A 10 53.42 0.09 -7.00
N THR A 11 52.13 0.41 -7.03
CA THR A 11 51.47 1.11 -5.92
C THR A 11 50.19 0.39 -5.52
N SER A 12 50.16 -0.01 -4.26
CA SER A 12 48.98 -0.39 -3.51
C SER A 12 47.83 0.60 -3.68
N SER A 13 46.60 0.12 -3.81
CA SER A 13 45.51 0.53 -2.92
C SER A 13 44.29 -0.35 -3.10
N LEU A 14 43.98 -1.04 -2.01
CA LEU A 14 42.67 -1.53 -1.57
C LEU A 14 41.48 -1.22 -2.49
N GLY A 15 41.27 -2.07 -3.50
CA GLY A 15 39.96 -2.26 -4.11
C GLY A 15 39.19 -3.33 -3.35
N ARG A 16 38.80 -3.07 -2.11
CA ARG A 16 37.93 -3.96 -1.32
C ARG A 16 36.58 -4.02 -2.02
N ARG A 17 36.38 -5.03 -2.88
CA ARG A 17 35.07 -5.35 -3.46
C ARG A 17 34.11 -5.68 -2.32
N VAL A 18 33.30 -4.71 -1.94
CA VAL A 18 32.09 -4.95 -1.16
C VAL A 18 31.10 -5.57 -2.14
N THR A 19 31.12 -6.89 -2.26
CA THR A 19 29.95 -7.61 -2.77
C THR A 19 29.02 -7.78 -1.58
N GLU A 20 28.36 -6.68 -1.19
CA GLU A 20 27.21 -6.74 -0.31
C GLU A 20 26.13 -7.50 -1.05
N SER A 21 25.85 -8.68 -0.53
CA SER A 21 24.84 -9.58 -1.04
C SER A 21 23.48 -8.87 -1.03
N PHE A 22 22.84 -8.72 -2.19
CA PHE A 22 21.42 -8.31 -2.28
C PHE A 22 20.50 -9.17 -1.39
N ARG A 23 20.96 -10.37 -1.01
CA ARG A 23 20.28 -11.30 -0.12
C ARG A 23 20.36 -10.91 1.36
N GLU A 24 21.33 -10.10 1.77
CA GLU A 24 21.53 -9.66 3.15
C GLU A 24 20.65 -8.45 3.49
N VAL A 25 20.40 -7.57 2.51
CA VAL A 25 19.41 -6.47 2.62
C VAL A 25 17.98 -7.01 2.77
N TRP A 26 17.64 -8.10 2.07
CA TRP A 26 16.38 -8.83 2.26
C TRP A 26 16.39 -9.79 3.46
N GLY A 27 17.56 -10.14 3.99
CA GLY A 27 17.71 -11.01 5.16
C GLY A 27 17.55 -10.29 6.49
N SER A 28 18.06 -9.06 6.59
CA SER A 28 17.89 -8.15 7.74
C SER A 28 16.46 -7.60 7.86
N SER A 29 15.72 -7.64 6.77
CA SER A 29 14.29 -7.33 6.73
C SER A 29 13.41 -8.31 7.56
N ARG A 30 13.90 -9.48 7.96
CA ARG A 30 13.04 -10.52 8.57
C ARG A 30 12.40 -10.12 9.90
N ASP A 31 12.93 -9.12 10.62
CA ASP A 31 12.31 -8.57 11.84
C ASP A 31 11.54 -7.25 11.63
N VAL A 32 11.77 -6.55 10.52
CA VAL A 32 11.00 -5.34 10.14
C VAL A 32 9.65 -5.72 9.50
N PHE A 33 9.55 -6.96 9.02
CA PHE A 33 8.37 -7.54 8.37
C PHE A 33 7.45 -8.29 9.34
N ARG A 34 7.51 -8.01 10.65
CA ARG A 34 6.35 -8.26 11.52
C ARG A 34 5.24 -7.25 11.19
N ARG A 35 4.76 -7.30 9.95
CA ARG A 35 3.61 -6.52 9.50
C ARG A 35 2.42 -7.05 10.27
N SER A 36 1.67 -6.15 10.89
CA SER A 36 0.44 -6.55 11.57
C SER A 36 -0.54 -7.04 10.51
N LEU A 37 -1.41 -7.99 10.87
CA LEU A 37 -2.48 -8.46 9.98
C LEU A 37 -3.30 -7.28 9.41
N ARG A 38 -3.54 -6.24 10.21
CA ARG A 38 -4.20 -5.00 9.76
C ARG A 38 -3.42 -4.24 8.70
N ALA A 39 -2.10 -4.15 8.81
CA ALA A 39 -1.28 -3.50 7.80
C ALA A 39 -1.21 -4.35 6.51
N GLU A 40 -1.28 -5.68 6.62
CA GLU A 40 -1.43 -6.54 5.45
C GLU A 40 -2.76 -6.35 4.72
N GLU A 41 -3.87 -6.27 5.45
CA GLU A 41 -5.21 -6.00 4.92
C GLU A 41 -5.29 -4.65 4.18
N ASP A 42 -4.76 -3.58 4.79
CA ASP A 42 -4.77 -2.24 4.18
C ASP A 42 -3.95 -2.19 2.88
N ASP A 43 -2.82 -2.89 2.85
CA ASP A 43 -1.99 -3.00 1.65
C ASP A 43 -2.68 -3.83 0.54
N GLU A 44 -3.45 -4.86 0.88
CA GLU A 44 -4.27 -5.59 -0.10
C GLU A 44 -5.38 -4.71 -0.68
N ASP A 45 -6.03 -3.91 0.15
CA ASP A 45 -7.07 -2.98 -0.30
C ASP A 45 -6.50 -1.87 -1.18
N ALA A 46 -5.32 -1.35 -0.85
CA ALA A 46 -4.59 -0.43 -1.70
C ALA A 46 -4.29 -1.04 -3.09
N LEU A 47 -3.92 -2.32 -3.15
CA LEU A 47 -3.70 -3.03 -4.41
C LEU A 47 -5.00 -3.17 -5.24
N ARG A 48 -6.14 -3.45 -4.59
CA ARG A 48 -7.45 -3.50 -5.26
C ARG A 48 -7.85 -2.13 -5.83
N TRP A 49 -7.66 -1.06 -5.06
CA TRP A 49 -7.91 0.30 -5.53
C TRP A 49 -7.01 0.68 -6.71
N ALA A 50 -5.72 0.36 -6.64
CA ALA A 50 -4.79 0.59 -7.74
C ALA A 50 -5.18 -0.17 -9.01
N ALA A 51 -5.72 -1.39 -8.89
CA ALA A 51 -6.25 -2.13 -10.03
C ALA A 51 -7.45 -1.41 -10.68
N ILE A 52 -8.38 -0.89 -9.87
CA ILE A 52 -9.55 -0.12 -10.35
C ILE A 52 -9.13 1.18 -11.02
N GLU A 53 -8.14 1.89 -10.50
CA GLU A 53 -7.65 3.14 -11.10
C GLU A 53 -7.07 2.94 -12.50
N ARG A 54 -6.45 1.78 -12.75
CA ARG A 54 -5.90 1.40 -14.06
C ARG A 54 -6.97 1.04 -15.09
N LEU A 55 -8.24 0.88 -14.69
CA LEU A 55 -9.33 0.63 -15.62
C LEU A 55 -9.60 1.85 -16.53
N PRO A 56 -10.17 1.65 -17.72
CA PRO A 56 -10.73 2.72 -18.53
C PRO A 56 -11.76 3.55 -17.73
N THR A 57 -11.93 4.81 -18.11
CA THR A 57 -12.78 5.77 -17.36
C THR A 57 -14.19 5.25 -17.09
N THR A 58 -14.80 4.57 -18.07
CA THR A 58 -16.15 4.01 -17.94
C THR A 58 -16.24 2.90 -16.88
N ASP A 59 -15.23 2.04 -16.81
CA ASP A 59 -15.21 0.91 -15.89
C ASP A 59 -14.81 1.35 -14.48
N ARG A 60 -13.92 2.34 -14.35
CA ARG A 60 -13.58 2.95 -13.06
C ARG A 60 -14.81 3.48 -12.31
N MET A 61 -15.81 4.01 -13.02
CA MET A 61 -17.07 4.49 -12.41
C MET A 61 -18.04 3.36 -12.02
N ARG A 62 -17.78 2.12 -12.46
CA ARG A 62 -18.68 0.97 -12.31
C ARG A 62 -18.15 -0.05 -11.31
N TRP A 63 -16.84 -0.09 -11.12
CA TRP A 63 -16.17 -0.99 -10.19
C TRP A 63 -15.75 -0.25 -8.93
N GLY A 64 -15.81 -0.94 -7.78
CA GLY A 64 -15.41 -0.41 -6.47
C GLY A 64 -15.03 -1.52 -5.53
N VAL A 65 -14.40 -1.19 -4.39
CA VAL A 65 -14.17 -2.13 -3.29
C VAL A 65 -15.25 -1.90 -2.23
N LEU A 66 -15.95 -2.97 -1.84
CA LEU A 66 -17.00 -2.93 -0.83
C LEU A 66 -16.57 -3.65 0.44
N ARG A 67 -16.61 -2.94 1.57
CA ARG A 67 -16.46 -3.51 2.91
C ARG A 67 -17.72 -4.28 3.32
N ARG A 68 -17.56 -5.51 3.81
CA ARG A 68 -18.65 -6.33 4.34
C ARG A 68 -18.23 -6.91 5.67
N VAL A 69 -19.08 -6.76 6.67
CA VAL A 69 -18.92 -7.45 7.96
C VAL A 69 -19.65 -8.79 7.86
N MET A 70 -18.93 -9.87 8.09
CA MET A 70 -19.44 -11.24 8.12
C MET A 70 -20.07 -11.53 9.49
N GLU A 71 -20.84 -12.62 9.60
CA GLU A 71 -21.55 -12.99 10.84
C GLU A 71 -20.59 -13.32 12.00
N ASP A 72 -19.38 -13.76 11.69
CA ASP A 72 -18.30 -14.02 12.65
C ASP A 72 -17.59 -12.73 13.12
N GLY A 73 -18.04 -11.56 12.66
CA GLY A 73 -17.44 -10.26 12.95
C GLY A 73 -16.22 -9.94 12.09
N ASN A 74 -15.83 -10.83 11.16
CA ASN A 74 -14.71 -10.59 10.28
C ASN A 74 -15.07 -9.56 9.20
N VAL A 75 -14.13 -8.68 8.86
CA VAL A 75 -14.32 -7.64 7.84
C VAL A 75 -13.66 -8.09 6.55
N VAL A 76 -14.46 -8.25 5.50
CA VAL A 76 -13.97 -8.62 4.17
C VAL A 76 -14.19 -7.46 3.22
N HIS A 77 -13.14 -7.11 2.49
CA HIS A 77 -13.19 -6.17 1.38
C HIS A 77 -13.17 -6.94 0.06
N GLY A 78 -13.98 -6.53 -0.90
CA GLY A 78 -14.05 -7.22 -2.19
C GLY A 78 -14.42 -6.29 -3.33
N GLU A 79 -13.84 -6.54 -4.50
CA GLU A 79 -14.18 -5.84 -5.74
C GLU A 79 -15.61 -6.18 -6.17
N VAL A 80 -16.38 -5.17 -6.53
CA VAL A 80 -17.78 -5.30 -6.94
C VAL A 80 -18.07 -4.44 -8.17
N ASP A 81 -18.84 -5.00 -9.12
CA ASP A 81 -19.51 -4.20 -10.16
C ASP A 81 -20.80 -3.61 -9.55
N ILE A 82 -20.78 -2.30 -9.31
CA ILE A 82 -21.84 -1.52 -8.67
C ILE A 82 -23.18 -1.70 -9.41
N ARG A 83 -23.14 -1.87 -10.75
CA ARG A 83 -24.36 -2.03 -11.57
C ARG A 83 -25.04 -3.37 -11.34
N ARG A 84 -24.27 -4.38 -10.90
CA ARG A 84 -24.75 -5.75 -10.70
C ARG A 84 -25.13 -6.03 -9.24
N LEU A 85 -25.01 -5.04 -8.35
CA LEU A 85 -25.42 -5.18 -6.95
C LEU A 85 -26.94 -5.36 -6.85
N GLY A 86 -27.37 -6.38 -6.11
CA GLY A 86 -28.75 -6.53 -5.66
C GLY A 86 -29.13 -5.47 -4.61
N VAL A 87 -30.40 -5.47 -4.18
CA VAL A 87 -30.93 -4.48 -3.21
C VAL A 87 -30.13 -4.50 -1.90
N ALA A 88 -29.84 -5.67 -1.35
CA ALA A 88 -29.04 -5.81 -0.13
C ALA A 88 -27.61 -5.25 -0.29
N GLY A 89 -26.96 -5.55 -1.42
CA GLY A 89 -25.61 -5.04 -1.70
C GLY A 89 -25.57 -3.52 -1.85
N ARG A 90 -26.59 -2.94 -2.50
CA ARG A 90 -26.74 -1.47 -2.59
C ARG A 90 -27.00 -0.82 -1.24
N LYS A 91 -27.80 -1.46 -0.38
CA LYS A 91 -28.02 -0.99 1.00
C LYS A 91 -26.71 -0.97 1.79
N GLN A 92 -25.94 -2.06 1.73
CA GLN A 92 -24.63 -2.12 2.38
C GLN A 92 -23.67 -1.04 1.87
N LEU A 93 -23.63 -0.82 0.55
CA LEU A 93 -22.80 0.24 -0.04
C LEU A 93 -23.18 1.62 0.53
N LEU A 94 -24.48 1.92 0.62
CA LEU A 94 -24.95 3.19 1.18
C LEU A 94 -24.61 3.33 2.66
N GLU A 95 -24.78 2.27 3.45
CA GLU A 95 -24.42 2.25 4.88
C GLU A 95 -22.93 2.53 5.08
N ASN A 96 -22.06 1.89 4.29
CA ASN A 96 -20.62 2.13 4.35
C ASN A 96 -20.25 3.57 3.99
N VAL A 97 -20.88 4.17 2.97
CA VAL A 97 -20.65 5.57 2.59
C VAL A 97 -21.07 6.50 3.73
N LEU A 98 -22.23 6.26 4.35
CA LEU A 98 -22.70 7.06 5.47
C LEU A 98 -21.77 6.94 6.69
N GLN A 99 -21.31 5.72 6.99
CA GLN A 99 -20.36 5.48 8.07
C GLN A 99 -19.05 6.24 7.83
N ALA A 100 -18.48 6.19 6.62
CA ALA A 100 -17.25 6.92 6.31
C ALA A 100 -17.41 8.44 6.53
N VAL A 101 -18.53 9.02 6.08
CA VAL A 101 -18.84 10.44 6.31
C VAL A 101 -18.99 10.76 7.79
N GLN A 102 -19.62 9.89 8.57
CA GLN A 102 -19.77 10.07 10.02
C GLN A 102 -18.43 10.05 10.74
N GLU A 103 -17.58 9.05 10.45
CA GLU A 103 -16.24 8.93 11.04
C GLU A 103 -15.35 10.14 10.71
N ASP A 104 -15.41 10.64 9.48
CA ASP A 104 -14.64 11.82 9.08
C ASP A 104 -15.17 13.11 9.73
N ASN A 105 -16.49 13.25 9.85
CA ASN A 105 -17.11 14.37 10.56
C ASN A 105 -16.75 14.35 12.05
N GLU A 106 -16.80 13.19 12.70
CA GLU A 106 -16.41 13.06 14.11
C GLU A 106 -14.95 13.48 14.32
N LYS A 107 -14.03 12.97 13.49
CA LYS A 107 -12.61 13.37 13.52
C LYS A 107 -12.45 14.87 13.28
N PHE A 108 -13.18 15.44 12.34
CA PHE A 108 -13.13 16.87 12.04
C PHE A 108 -13.59 17.71 13.22
N LEU A 109 -14.76 17.39 13.80
CA LEU A 109 -15.33 18.11 14.93
C LEU A 109 -14.47 17.97 16.19
N LEU A 110 -13.85 16.81 16.41
CA LEU A 110 -12.92 16.59 17.51
C LEU A 110 -11.69 17.51 17.40
N ARG A 111 -11.07 17.57 16.22
CA ARG A 111 -9.94 18.49 15.95
C ARG A 111 -10.35 19.96 16.06
N LEU A 112 -11.59 20.30 15.70
CA LEU A 112 -12.09 21.66 15.84
C LEU A 112 -12.23 22.04 17.32
N ARG A 113 -12.74 21.12 18.15
CA ARG A 113 -12.86 21.31 19.60
C ARG A 113 -11.49 21.49 20.27
N GLU A 114 -10.52 20.64 19.96
CA GLU A 114 -9.15 20.70 20.50
C GLU A 114 -8.42 22.03 20.21
N ARG A 115 -8.87 22.80 19.22
CA ARG A 115 -8.32 24.11 18.88
C ARG A 115 -9.07 25.28 19.52
N ALA A 116 -10.32 25.03 19.92
CA ALA A 116 -11.18 26.04 20.53
C ALA A 116 -10.97 26.11 22.06
N ASP A 117 -10.52 25.00 22.66
CA ASP A 117 -10.00 24.90 24.02
C ASP A 117 -8.52 25.35 24.09
#